data_AF-A0A520Q7K7-F1
#
_entry.id   AF-A0A520Q7K7-F1
#
_cell.length_a   1.000
_cell.length_b   1.000
_cell.length_c   1.000
_cell.angle_alpha   90.00
_cell.angle_beta   90.00
_cell.angle_gamma   90.00
#
_symmetry.space_group_name_H-M   'P 1'
#
loop_
_entity.id
_entity.type
_entity.pdbx_description
1 polymer ?
#
loop_
_entity_poly.entity_id
_entity_poly.type
_entity_poly.pdbx_seq_one_letter_code
_entity_poly.pdbx_strand_id
1 'polypeptide(L)'
;MKQLSVIIILIYLALDFSSHVHAESYTLNTRYRNKDASGHWAIREQKVLWNVKETAVIVCDMWDLHHCKNAVGRVREMTPRMNQFINKARNSGSFIIHAPSSCTKFYNDHPSRQRALNAPKAKDYPKAIENWCNWIDKAEEQQGYPIDHSDGGEDDDPVEHAAWAKHLSEIGRNPRSPWKRQVEGIEIDPKYDAISDNGFEIWNMLEARNIKNVMLVGVHTNMCVLGRPFGLRNMSRNGKNVLLVRDLTDAMYNPARWPYVNHFRGTELVVEHIEERVCPTTTSDQLLGGKTFKFKGDNPPHIVFMIGEKEYSTALTLPAFAKRHLEYRGIRCTFVNVDENNPNNFPGLIALKDADLLFVSVRRRTPSKIQLELIRNHFAKGKPLVGIRTASHAFDSDPPSNKYVRWSEFDDAVLGVDYKGHYGNKPPKAPATLVSVNRHTANHSILTGINPDAFEAKSHLYKNKKLSKNVKVLLTGTLEGQDNVINEPVAWTNTVNGSRVFYTSLGSKEDFNLSVFKRLLLNGVLWAIDEPIPPADPRVIAHN
;
A
#
# COMPACT_ATOMS: atom_id res chain seq x y z
N MET A 1 -3.42 79.76 -57.40
CA MET A 1 -3.77 78.58 -56.59
C MET A 1 -2.78 77.47 -56.92
N LYS A 2 -1.76 77.28 -56.08
CA LYS A 2 -0.69 76.28 -56.25
C LYS A 2 -1.01 75.09 -55.33
N GLN A 3 -1.19 73.89 -55.88
CA GLN A 3 -1.19 72.65 -55.11
C GLN A 3 0.27 72.18 -54.97
N LEU A 4 0.74 72.05 -53.74
CA LEU A 4 2.03 71.44 -53.39
C LEU A 4 1.75 70.05 -52.83
N SER A 5 2.33 69.03 -53.46
CA SER A 5 2.40 67.66 -52.97
C SER A 5 3.35 67.56 -51.77
N VAL A 6 2.92 66.94 -50.67
CA VAL A 6 3.78 66.56 -49.55
C VAL A 6 3.79 65.04 -49.47
N ILE A 7 4.98 64.46 -49.72
CA ILE A 7 5.29 63.05 -49.56
C ILE A 7 5.67 62.82 -48.09
N ILE A 8 4.94 61.95 -47.39
CA ILE A 8 5.29 61.49 -46.04
C ILE A 8 6.07 60.18 -46.19
N ILE A 9 7.35 60.21 -45.82
CA ILE A 9 8.20 59.03 -45.71
C ILE A 9 7.97 58.41 -44.32
N LEU A 10 7.38 57.22 -44.30
CA LEU A 10 7.25 56.38 -43.10
C LEU A 10 8.55 55.58 -42.93
N ILE A 11 9.34 55.95 -41.92
CA ILE A 11 10.51 55.21 -41.47
C ILE A 11 10.02 54.03 -40.63
N TYR A 12 10.19 52.80 -41.11
CA TYR A 12 10.02 51.58 -40.32
C TYR A 12 11.22 51.43 -39.37
N LEU A 13 11.00 51.66 -38.08
CA LEU A 13 11.90 51.14 -37.03
C LEU A 13 11.68 49.63 -36.92
N ALA A 14 12.67 48.85 -37.33
CA ALA A 14 12.75 47.44 -36.99
C ALA A 14 13.01 47.32 -35.49
N LEU A 15 11.97 46.95 -34.73
CA LEU A 15 12.12 46.45 -33.37
C LEU A 15 12.71 45.03 -33.48
N ASP A 16 13.98 44.89 -33.09
CA ASP A 16 14.58 43.59 -32.79
C ASP A 16 13.78 42.94 -31.67
N PHE A 17 12.89 42.02 -32.04
CA PHE A 17 12.36 41.03 -31.11
C PHE A 17 13.52 40.13 -30.72
N SER A 18 14.21 40.51 -29.64
CA SER A 18 15.05 39.61 -28.87
C SER A 18 14.19 38.39 -28.53
N SER A 19 14.44 37.28 -29.20
CA SER A 19 13.92 35.98 -28.82
C SER A 19 14.47 35.66 -27.44
N HIS A 20 13.71 36.03 -26.40
CA HIS A 20 13.91 35.45 -25.08
C HIS A 20 13.71 33.95 -25.25
N VAL A 21 14.82 33.22 -25.29
CA VAL A 21 14.85 31.77 -25.09
C VAL A 21 14.26 31.55 -23.72
N HIS A 22 12.94 31.33 -23.65
CA HIS A 22 12.33 30.80 -22.44
C HIS A 22 13.05 29.47 -22.17
N ALA A 23 13.82 29.42 -21.09
CA ALA A 23 14.36 28.15 -20.62
C ALA A 23 13.16 27.24 -20.36
N GLU A 24 13.02 26.19 -21.18
CA GLU A 24 12.02 25.16 -20.93
C GLU A 24 12.14 24.72 -19.46
N SER A 25 11.01 24.65 -18.77
CA SER A 25 10.95 24.36 -17.35
C SER A 25 9.86 23.35 -17.09
N TYR A 26 10.14 22.37 -16.23
CA TYR A 26 9.11 21.48 -15.70
C TYR A 26 8.30 22.20 -14.63
N THR A 27 6.98 22.11 -14.72
CA THR A 27 6.07 22.46 -13.63
C THR A 27 5.56 21.17 -13.02
N LEU A 28 6.05 20.80 -11.84
CA LEU A 28 5.80 19.50 -11.23
C LEU A 28 4.99 19.66 -9.96
N ASN A 29 3.95 18.84 -9.78
CA ASN A 29 3.38 18.64 -8.45
C ASN A 29 4.25 17.62 -7.70
N THR A 30 4.64 17.97 -6.49
CA THR A 30 5.46 17.16 -5.60
C THR A 30 4.71 16.87 -4.31
N ARG A 31 5.04 15.74 -3.69
CA ARG A 31 4.46 15.27 -2.44
C ARG A 31 5.57 15.12 -1.40
N TYR A 32 5.34 15.60 -0.19
CA TYR A 32 6.22 15.41 0.96
C TYR A 32 5.37 15.25 2.23
N ARG A 33 5.99 14.91 3.35
CA ARG A 33 5.29 14.75 4.63
C ARG A 33 5.91 15.62 5.72
N ASN A 34 5.05 16.26 6.50
CA ASN A 34 5.45 16.92 7.74
C ASN A 34 4.51 16.53 8.88
N LYS A 35 4.98 16.68 10.11
CA LYS A 35 4.13 16.46 11.28
C LYS A 35 3.11 17.58 11.38
N ASP A 36 1.85 17.21 11.56
CA ASP A 36 0.75 18.13 11.86
C ASP A 36 0.78 18.60 13.34
N ALA A 37 -0.20 19.41 13.73
CA ALA A 37 -0.30 19.93 15.10
C ALA A 37 -0.47 18.83 16.17
N SER A 38 -0.90 17.62 15.77
CA SER A 38 -1.03 16.45 16.64
C SER A 38 0.21 15.55 16.64
N GLY A 39 1.26 15.94 15.90
CA GLY A 39 2.51 15.18 15.80
C GLY A 39 2.47 14.03 14.80
N HIS A 40 1.38 13.84 14.06
CA HIS A 40 1.24 12.80 13.05
C HIS A 40 1.75 13.27 11.69
N TRP A 41 2.37 12.38 10.93
CA TRP A 41 2.77 12.67 9.56
C TRP A 41 1.56 12.89 8.66
N ALA A 42 1.55 14.03 7.96
CA ALA A 42 0.49 14.41 7.06
C ALA A 42 1.06 14.77 5.69
N ILE A 43 0.35 14.36 4.64
CA ILE A 43 0.72 14.65 3.26
C ILE A 43 0.63 16.15 3.00
N ARG A 44 1.62 16.69 2.30
CA ARG A 44 1.66 18.04 1.76
C ARG A 44 2.03 17.98 0.28
N GLU A 45 1.49 18.91 -0.47
CA GLU A 45 1.78 19.05 -1.89
C GLU A 45 2.39 20.42 -2.16
N GLN A 46 3.34 20.45 -3.08
CA GLN A 46 3.98 21.68 -3.53
C GLN A 46 4.17 21.63 -5.04
N LYS A 47 3.94 22.76 -5.71
CA LYS A 47 4.32 22.92 -7.11
C LYS A 47 5.73 23.48 -7.19
N VAL A 48 6.59 22.85 -7.99
CA VAL A 48 7.97 23.32 -8.24
C VAL A 48 8.17 23.62 -9.71
N LEU A 49 9.02 24.61 -9.99
CA LEU A 49 9.44 24.98 -11.34
C LEU A 49 10.93 24.65 -11.50
N TRP A 50 11.25 23.65 -12.33
CA TRP A 50 12.63 23.18 -12.53
C TRP A 50 13.09 23.46 -13.96
N ASN A 51 14.18 24.21 -14.13
CA ASN A 51 14.80 24.41 -15.44
C ASN A 51 15.30 23.06 -15.99
N VAL A 52 14.86 22.68 -17.19
CA VAL A 52 15.17 21.38 -17.80
C VAL A 52 16.68 21.17 -17.99
N LYS A 53 17.43 22.23 -18.33
CA LYS A 53 18.88 22.18 -18.58
C LYS A 53 19.71 22.05 -17.29
N GLU A 54 19.13 22.43 -16.16
CA GLU A 54 19.73 22.27 -14.83
C GLU A 54 19.23 21.00 -14.12
N THR A 55 18.55 20.11 -14.86
CA THR A 55 17.92 18.90 -14.33
C THR A 55 18.53 17.64 -14.95
N ALA A 56 18.84 16.65 -14.09
CA ALA A 56 19.23 15.32 -14.51
C ALA A 56 18.22 14.26 -14.07
N VAL A 57 18.09 13.19 -14.86
CA VAL A 57 17.42 11.95 -14.47
C VAL A 57 18.48 10.87 -14.25
N ILE A 58 18.53 10.30 -13.06
CA ILE A 58 19.41 9.16 -12.75
C ILE A 58 18.58 7.88 -12.74
N VAL A 59 18.95 6.93 -13.61
CA VAL A 59 18.32 5.61 -13.73
C VAL A 59 19.12 4.62 -12.88
N CYS A 60 18.60 4.32 -11.69
CA CYS A 60 19.27 3.47 -10.71
C CYS A 60 18.97 1.99 -10.96
N ASP A 61 20.02 1.21 -11.22
CA ASP A 61 20.02 -0.25 -11.02
C ASP A 61 18.89 -1.02 -11.74
N MET A 62 18.41 -0.51 -12.89
CA MET A 62 17.44 -1.20 -13.75
C MET A 62 18.08 -2.37 -14.51
N TRP A 63 18.52 -3.41 -13.80
CA TRP A 63 19.31 -4.52 -14.36
C TRP A 63 18.53 -5.47 -15.28
N ASP A 64 19.28 -6.21 -16.12
CA ASP A 64 18.73 -7.24 -17.02
C ASP A 64 18.15 -8.46 -16.31
N LEU A 65 18.74 -8.83 -15.16
CA LEU A 65 18.34 -9.96 -14.33
C LEU A 65 18.60 -9.67 -12.84
N HIS A 66 17.91 -10.40 -11.96
CA HIS A 66 18.08 -10.34 -10.52
C HIS A 66 17.94 -11.75 -9.90
N HIS A 67 18.44 -11.93 -8.68
CA HIS A 67 18.32 -13.22 -7.98
C HIS A 67 16.86 -13.54 -7.59
N CYS A 68 16.04 -12.50 -7.40
CA CYS A 68 14.59 -12.58 -7.24
C CYS A 68 13.90 -12.54 -8.60
N LYS A 69 13.14 -13.58 -8.94
CA LYS A 69 12.37 -13.70 -10.19
C LYS A 69 11.24 -12.67 -10.24
N ASN A 70 10.55 -12.44 -9.12
CA ASN A 70 9.49 -11.45 -9.01
C ASN A 70 10.01 -10.02 -9.24
N ALA A 71 11.20 -9.69 -8.73
CA ALA A 71 11.87 -8.41 -9.01
C ALA A 71 12.19 -8.25 -10.52
N VAL A 72 12.62 -9.32 -11.21
CA VAL A 72 12.80 -9.28 -12.67
C VAL A 72 11.48 -9.01 -13.39
N GLY A 73 10.39 -9.63 -12.92
CA GLY A 73 9.04 -9.39 -13.44
C GLY A 73 8.63 -7.91 -13.31
N ARG A 74 8.79 -7.34 -12.12
CA ARG A 74 8.47 -5.92 -11.84
C ARG A 74 9.34 -4.96 -12.65
N VAL A 75 10.65 -5.20 -12.74
CA VAL A 75 11.56 -4.41 -13.61
C VAL A 75 11.04 -4.40 -15.06
N ARG A 76 10.69 -5.57 -15.61
CA ARG A 76 10.19 -5.69 -16.99
C ARG A 76 8.86 -4.97 -17.18
N GLU A 77 7.95 -5.06 -16.23
CA GLU A 77 6.63 -4.42 -16.31
C GLU A 77 6.73 -2.89 -16.29
N MET A 78 7.63 -2.34 -15.46
CA MET A 78 7.85 -0.89 -15.33
C MET A 78 8.66 -0.30 -16.48
N THR A 79 9.50 -1.11 -17.12
CA THR A 79 10.46 -0.69 -18.16
C THR A 79 9.83 0.18 -19.27
N PRO A 80 8.71 -0.20 -19.92
CA PRO A 80 8.15 0.61 -21.01
C PRO A 80 7.77 2.03 -20.58
N ARG A 81 7.15 2.17 -19.40
CA ARG A 81 6.73 3.48 -18.87
C ARG A 81 7.94 4.31 -18.44
N MET A 82 8.93 3.67 -17.82
CA MET A 82 10.18 4.35 -17.46
C MET A 82 10.95 4.83 -18.70
N ASN A 83 11.01 4.04 -19.76
CA ASN A 83 11.65 4.45 -21.02
C ASN A 83 10.93 5.65 -21.66
N GLN A 84 9.59 5.69 -21.64
CA GLN A 84 8.84 6.87 -22.08
C GLN A 84 9.22 8.12 -21.27
N PHE A 85 9.31 7.98 -19.94
CA PHE A 85 9.68 9.08 -19.04
C PHE A 85 11.08 9.61 -19.34
N ILE A 86 12.05 8.70 -19.47
CA ILE A 86 13.44 9.03 -19.80
C ILE A 86 13.52 9.71 -21.16
N ASN A 87 12.87 9.17 -22.19
CA ASN A 87 12.88 9.75 -23.54
C ASN A 87 12.22 11.14 -23.55
N LYS A 88 11.13 11.34 -22.81
CA LYS A 88 10.50 12.66 -22.65
C LYS A 88 11.44 13.65 -21.96
N ALA A 89 12.09 13.25 -20.87
CA ALA A 89 13.03 14.10 -20.14
C ALA A 89 14.24 14.48 -21.01
N ARG A 90 14.80 13.51 -21.76
CA ARG A 90 15.90 13.71 -22.71
C ARG A 90 15.52 14.69 -23.81
N ASN A 91 14.36 14.50 -24.43
CA ASN A 91 13.87 15.35 -25.51
C ASN A 91 13.56 16.79 -25.06
N SER A 92 13.21 16.97 -23.79
CA SER A 92 13.07 18.30 -23.16
C SER A 92 14.40 18.91 -22.70
N GLY A 93 15.53 18.22 -22.88
CA GLY A 93 16.87 18.76 -22.61
C GLY A 93 17.45 18.45 -21.23
N SER A 94 16.82 17.56 -20.46
CA SER A 94 17.42 17.04 -19.22
C SER A 94 18.52 16.02 -19.50
N PHE A 95 19.52 15.99 -18.62
CA PHE A 95 20.65 15.08 -18.75
C PHE A 95 20.32 13.71 -18.16
N ILE A 96 20.52 12.63 -18.92
CA ILE A 96 20.22 11.27 -18.46
C ILE A 96 21.52 10.57 -18.06
N ILE A 97 21.54 10.00 -16.85
CA ILE A 97 22.63 9.20 -16.31
C ILE A 97 22.09 7.81 -15.99
N HIS A 98 22.59 6.81 -16.70
CA HIS A 98 22.32 5.41 -16.39
C HIS A 98 23.34 4.91 -15.36
N ALA A 99 22.85 4.42 -14.23
CA ALA A 99 23.68 3.94 -13.14
C ALA A 99 23.41 2.45 -12.87
N PRO A 100 23.82 1.54 -13.78
CA PRO A 100 23.68 0.10 -13.58
C PRO A 100 24.83 -0.41 -12.71
N SER A 101 24.65 -0.36 -11.39
CA SER A 101 25.72 -0.65 -10.44
C SER A 101 26.30 -2.04 -10.62
N SER A 102 27.62 -2.18 -10.49
CA SER A 102 28.38 -3.41 -10.75
C SER A 102 28.35 -3.92 -12.20
N CYS A 103 27.70 -3.20 -13.12
CA CYS A 103 27.62 -3.57 -14.54
C CYS A 103 28.38 -2.62 -15.47
N THR A 104 28.99 -1.55 -14.96
CA THR A 104 29.63 -0.51 -15.79
C THR A 104 30.73 -1.04 -16.71
N LYS A 105 31.40 -2.15 -16.33
CA LYS A 105 32.39 -2.86 -17.17
C LYS A 105 31.83 -3.31 -18.52
N PHE A 106 30.55 -3.69 -18.58
CA PHE A 106 29.89 -4.07 -19.84
C PHE A 106 29.88 -2.92 -20.85
N TYR A 107 29.95 -1.69 -20.36
CA TYR A 107 29.84 -0.47 -21.16
C TYR A 107 31.18 0.23 -21.39
N ASN A 108 32.33 -0.40 -21.11
CA ASN A 108 33.65 0.25 -21.21
C ASN A 108 33.86 0.96 -22.55
N ASP A 109 33.45 0.34 -23.66
CA ASP A 109 33.63 0.90 -25.01
C ASP A 109 32.42 1.76 -25.46
N HIS A 110 31.40 1.91 -24.63
CA HIS A 110 30.20 2.68 -24.97
C HIS A 110 30.47 4.19 -24.86
N PRO A 111 30.06 5.02 -25.85
CA PRO A 111 30.27 6.48 -25.81
C PRO A 111 29.75 7.15 -24.54
N SER A 112 28.60 6.70 -24.02
CA SER A 112 28.04 7.21 -22.75
C SER A 112 28.90 6.89 -21.52
N ARG A 113 29.64 5.76 -21.50
CA ARG A 113 30.60 5.47 -20.43
C ARG A 113 31.83 6.36 -20.55
N GLN A 114 32.34 6.52 -21.78
CA GLN A 114 33.46 7.43 -22.07
C GLN A 114 33.13 8.88 -21.69
N ARG A 115 31.88 9.31 -21.85
CA ARG A 115 31.41 10.63 -21.38
C ARG A 115 31.58 10.83 -19.88
N ALA A 116 31.30 9.80 -19.08
CA ALA A 116 31.47 9.87 -17.63
C ALA A 116 32.95 9.87 -17.22
N LEU A 117 33.76 9.01 -17.85
CA LEU A 117 35.21 8.94 -17.61
C LEU A 117 35.95 10.24 -17.95
N ASN A 118 35.51 10.91 -19.03
CA ASN A 118 36.11 12.15 -19.52
C ASN A 118 35.45 13.42 -18.94
N ALA A 119 34.52 13.28 -17.99
CA ALA A 119 33.90 14.44 -17.36
C ALA A 119 34.95 15.25 -16.59
N PRO A 120 34.97 16.59 -16.72
CA PRO A 120 35.87 17.44 -15.93
C PRO A 120 35.68 17.17 -14.43
N LYS A 121 36.79 17.05 -13.71
CA LYS A 121 36.75 16.89 -12.26
C LYS A 121 36.04 18.08 -11.63
N ALA A 122 35.12 17.80 -10.70
CA ALA A 122 34.50 18.83 -9.88
C ALA A 122 35.58 19.56 -9.07
N LYS A 123 35.36 20.85 -8.82
CA LYS A 123 36.25 21.67 -8.00
C LYS A 123 36.37 21.10 -6.58
N ASP A 124 35.22 20.69 -6.03
CA ASP A 124 35.07 20.16 -4.69
C ASP A 124 34.20 18.90 -4.72
N TYR A 125 34.50 17.95 -3.84
CA TYR A 125 33.73 16.72 -3.68
C TYR A 125 33.05 16.70 -2.31
N PRO A 126 31.77 16.28 -2.25
CA PRO A 126 31.15 16.01 -0.98
C PRO A 126 31.88 14.90 -0.24
N LYS A 127 31.92 15.02 1.10
CA LYS A 127 32.59 14.04 1.94
C LYS A 127 31.96 12.65 1.74
N ALA A 128 32.79 11.65 1.45
CA ALA A 128 32.37 10.26 1.30
C ALA A 128 31.30 10.06 0.20
N ILE A 129 31.32 10.87 -0.87
CA ILE A 129 30.36 10.78 -1.98
C ILE A 129 30.41 9.43 -2.70
N GLU A 130 31.53 8.73 -2.64
CA GLU A 130 31.77 7.40 -3.19
C GLU A 130 31.17 6.26 -2.36
N ASN A 131 30.74 6.54 -1.14
CA ASN A 131 30.29 5.52 -0.20
C ASN A 131 28.78 5.37 -0.18
N TRP A 132 28.35 4.18 0.23
CA TRP A 132 26.96 3.90 0.54
C TRP A 132 26.49 4.76 1.74
N CYS A 133 25.33 5.41 1.59
CA CYS A 133 24.71 6.24 2.62
C CYS A 133 23.55 5.49 3.29
N ASN A 134 23.81 4.90 4.47
CA ASN A 134 22.79 4.18 5.22
C ASN A 134 21.68 5.08 5.75
N TRP A 135 22.02 6.29 6.19
CA TRP A 135 21.11 7.28 6.78
C TRP A 135 21.60 8.68 6.45
N ILE A 136 20.66 9.60 6.19
CA ILE A 136 20.96 11.00 5.91
C ILE A 136 21.42 11.73 7.18
N ASP A 137 20.78 11.43 8.31
CA ASP A 137 21.04 12.02 9.62
C ASP A 137 20.67 11.04 10.76
N LYS A 138 20.93 11.47 12.01
CA LYS A 138 20.62 10.70 13.22
C LYS A 138 19.12 10.50 13.45
N ALA A 139 18.27 11.40 12.97
CA ALA A 139 16.84 11.30 13.18
C ALA A 139 16.18 10.33 12.19
N GLU A 140 16.70 10.17 10.96
CA GLU A 140 16.31 9.06 10.07
C GLU A 140 16.78 7.72 10.64
N GLU A 141 18.01 7.65 11.17
CA GLU A 141 18.54 6.44 11.81
C GLU A 141 17.70 5.99 13.00
N GLN A 142 17.27 6.92 13.86
CA GLN A 142 16.40 6.63 15.01
C GLN A 142 14.99 6.21 14.59
N GLN A 143 14.49 6.72 13.46
CA GLN A 143 13.20 6.29 12.90
C GLN A 143 13.28 4.86 12.34
N GLY A 144 14.42 4.49 11.76
CA GLY A 144 14.63 3.18 11.16
C GLY A 144 13.85 2.98 9.85
N TYR A 145 13.97 1.79 9.26
CA TYR A 145 13.20 1.45 8.06
C TYR A 145 11.75 1.11 8.41
N PRO A 146 10.78 1.49 7.56
CA PRO A 146 9.37 1.16 7.74
C PRO A 146 9.03 -0.28 7.32
N ILE A 147 10.03 -1.04 6.87
CA ILE A 147 9.95 -2.46 6.51
C ILE A 147 11.18 -3.21 7.04
N ASP A 148 11.01 -4.50 7.33
CA ASP A 148 12.10 -5.42 7.60
C ASP A 148 12.58 -6.06 6.30
N HIS A 149 13.75 -5.64 5.83
CA HIS A 149 14.42 -6.18 4.65
C HIS A 149 15.68 -7.01 5.00
N SER A 150 15.79 -7.48 6.24
CA SER A 150 17.01 -8.16 6.74
C SER A 150 17.32 -9.49 6.03
N ASP A 151 16.34 -10.09 5.37
CA ASP A 151 16.49 -11.28 4.53
C ASP A 151 16.85 -10.96 3.07
N GLY A 152 17.09 -9.69 2.74
CA GLY A 152 17.32 -9.21 1.37
C GLY A 152 16.05 -8.84 0.61
N GLY A 153 14.86 -9.04 1.20
CA GLY A 153 13.58 -8.65 0.61
C GLY A 153 13.10 -9.55 -0.53
N GLU A 154 13.57 -10.79 -0.58
CA GLU A 154 13.20 -11.81 -1.56
C GLU A 154 11.72 -12.22 -1.38
N ASP A 155 10.91 -11.99 -2.41
CA ASP A 155 9.47 -12.27 -2.39
C ASP A 155 9.05 -13.41 -3.34
N ASP A 156 10.00 -14.16 -3.89
CA ASP A 156 9.73 -15.41 -4.60
C ASP A 156 9.18 -16.50 -3.67
N ASP A 157 8.32 -17.37 -4.20
CA ASP A 157 8.05 -18.66 -3.55
C ASP A 157 9.36 -19.48 -3.47
N PRO A 158 9.67 -20.16 -2.36
CA PRO A 158 10.93 -20.88 -2.20
C PRO A 158 11.22 -21.92 -3.30
N VAL A 159 10.19 -22.60 -3.83
CA VAL A 159 10.34 -23.57 -4.91
C VAL A 159 10.63 -22.85 -6.22
N GLU A 160 9.93 -21.75 -6.50
CA GLU A 160 10.21 -20.91 -7.67
C GLU A 160 11.60 -20.28 -7.61
N HIS A 161 12.03 -19.82 -6.44
CA HIS A 161 13.36 -19.24 -6.23
C HIS A 161 14.46 -20.28 -6.53
N ALA A 162 14.32 -21.50 -6.02
CA ALA A 162 15.26 -22.58 -6.29
C ALA A 162 15.32 -22.94 -7.79
N ALA A 163 14.17 -23.00 -8.47
CA ALA A 163 14.11 -23.23 -9.90
C ALA A 163 14.74 -22.07 -10.71
N TRP A 164 14.51 -20.84 -10.28
CA TRP A 164 15.09 -19.65 -10.89
C TRP A 164 16.61 -19.60 -10.72
N ALA A 165 17.14 -19.90 -9.53
CA ALA A 165 18.58 -19.99 -9.30
C ALA A 165 19.25 -21.06 -10.18
N LYS A 166 18.58 -22.20 -10.41
CA LYS A 166 19.05 -23.23 -11.34
C LYS A 166 19.08 -22.71 -12.77
N HIS A 167 17.99 -22.08 -13.22
CA HIS A 167 17.91 -21.50 -14.55
C HIS A 167 19.01 -20.46 -14.80
N LEU A 168 19.25 -19.56 -13.83
CA LEU A 168 20.33 -18.58 -13.89
C LEU A 168 21.70 -19.24 -14.09
N SER A 169 21.97 -20.33 -13.37
CA SER A 169 23.21 -21.11 -13.54
C SER A 169 23.31 -21.71 -14.94
N GLU A 170 22.22 -22.29 -15.46
CA GLU A 170 22.16 -22.92 -16.79
C GLU A 170 22.45 -21.91 -17.92
N ILE A 171 22.04 -20.64 -17.76
CA ILE A 171 22.34 -19.57 -18.72
C ILE A 171 23.67 -18.84 -18.45
N GLY A 172 24.55 -19.39 -17.60
CA GLY A 172 25.88 -18.86 -17.31
C GLY A 172 25.88 -17.56 -16.49
N ARG A 173 24.88 -17.38 -15.63
CA ARG A 173 24.81 -16.28 -14.65
C ARG A 173 25.11 -16.79 -13.25
N ASN A 174 25.70 -15.94 -12.40
CA ASN A 174 25.83 -16.22 -10.97
C ASN A 174 24.46 -16.03 -10.31
N PRO A 175 23.84 -17.07 -9.70
CA PRO A 175 22.52 -16.94 -9.10
C PRO A 175 22.41 -15.86 -8.02
N ARG A 176 23.50 -15.51 -7.33
CA ARG A 176 23.50 -14.47 -6.30
C ARG A 176 23.61 -13.04 -6.84
N SER A 177 24.11 -12.89 -8.07
CA SER A 177 24.34 -11.60 -8.71
C SER A 177 24.27 -11.74 -10.24
N PRO A 178 23.10 -12.07 -10.80
CA PRO A 178 23.00 -12.48 -12.21
C PRO A 178 23.06 -11.30 -13.19
N TRP A 179 22.90 -10.07 -12.72
CA TRP A 179 22.95 -8.86 -13.54
C TRP A 179 24.30 -8.67 -14.22
N LYS A 180 24.28 -8.26 -15.50
CA LYS A 180 25.49 -7.86 -16.25
C LYS A 180 25.36 -6.50 -16.92
N ARG A 181 24.14 -5.98 -17.08
CA ARG A 181 23.83 -4.74 -17.79
C ARG A 181 22.45 -4.19 -17.39
N GLN A 182 22.11 -3.00 -17.86
CA GLN A 182 20.75 -2.48 -17.80
C GLN A 182 19.80 -3.33 -18.65
N VAL A 183 18.52 -3.39 -18.26
CA VAL A 183 17.44 -3.98 -19.03
C VAL A 183 17.36 -3.35 -20.43
N GLU A 184 17.17 -4.19 -21.44
CA GLU A 184 17.23 -3.80 -22.86
C GLU A 184 16.15 -2.79 -23.26
N GLY A 185 14.99 -2.80 -22.60
CA GLY A 185 13.87 -1.91 -22.93
C GLY A 185 14.05 -0.46 -22.49
N ILE A 186 15.15 -0.11 -21.80
CA ILE A 186 15.53 1.27 -21.52
C ILE A 186 16.65 1.67 -22.46
N GLU A 187 16.34 2.59 -23.37
CA GLU A 187 17.26 3.12 -24.36
C GLU A 187 18.35 3.98 -23.71
N ILE A 188 19.60 3.75 -24.11
CA ILE A 188 20.75 4.59 -23.75
C ILE A 188 21.22 5.29 -25.03
N ASP A 189 21.07 6.61 -25.07
CA ASP A 189 21.48 7.41 -26.22
C ASP A 189 23.01 7.64 -26.17
N PRO A 190 23.79 7.13 -27.15
CA PRO A 190 25.25 7.26 -27.15
C PRO A 190 25.72 8.72 -27.31
N LYS A 191 24.89 9.58 -27.89
CA LYS A 191 25.22 10.98 -28.18
C LYS A 191 25.00 11.88 -26.98
N TYR A 192 23.96 11.62 -26.17
CA TYR A 192 23.55 12.54 -25.12
C TYR A 192 23.68 12.00 -23.69
N ASP A 193 23.55 10.69 -23.49
CA ASP A 193 23.49 10.12 -22.14
C ASP A 193 24.89 9.82 -21.58
N ALA A 194 24.92 9.52 -20.29
CA ALA A 194 26.10 8.98 -19.60
C ALA A 194 25.82 7.68 -18.86
N ILE A 195 26.87 6.90 -18.63
CA ILE A 195 26.84 5.67 -17.83
C ILE A 195 27.90 5.73 -16.73
N SER A 196 27.49 5.63 -15.48
CA SER A 196 28.38 5.43 -14.32
C SER A 196 27.59 5.00 -13.10
N ASP A 197 28.19 4.20 -12.23
CA ASP A 197 27.72 3.91 -10.88
C ASP A 197 28.65 4.49 -9.79
N ASN A 198 29.67 5.24 -10.20
CA ASN A 198 30.68 5.81 -9.31
C ASN A 198 30.27 7.23 -8.85
N GLY A 199 30.29 7.46 -7.53
CA GLY A 199 29.88 8.73 -6.94
C GLY A 199 30.69 9.94 -7.43
N PHE A 200 32.01 9.81 -7.61
CA PHE A 200 32.86 10.91 -8.09
C PHE A 200 32.57 11.24 -9.56
N GLU A 201 32.47 10.24 -10.42
CA GLU A 201 32.18 10.45 -11.84
C GLU A 201 30.80 11.07 -12.07
N ILE A 202 29.79 10.59 -11.34
CA ILE A 202 28.45 11.18 -11.39
C ILE A 202 28.49 12.62 -10.91
N TRP A 203 29.13 12.89 -9.76
CA TRP A 203 29.26 14.25 -9.24
C TRP A 203 29.97 15.18 -10.23
N ASN A 204 31.05 14.73 -10.86
CA ASN A 204 31.76 15.47 -11.91
C ASN A 204 30.82 15.88 -13.04
N MET A 205 30.01 14.95 -13.53
CA MET A 205 29.05 15.25 -14.60
C MET A 205 27.98 16.24 -14.16
N LEU A 206 27.48 16.12 -12.93
CA LEU A 206 26.49 17.04 -12.38
C LEU A 206 27.07 18.46 -12.26
N GLU A 207 28.26 18.60 -11.71
CA GLU A 207 28.94 19.90 -11.53
C GLU A 207 29.33 20.52 -12.88
N ALA A 208 29.94 19.76 -13.78
CA ALA A 208 30.35 20.24 -15.10
C ALA A 208 29.18 20.72 -15.98
N ARG A 209 27.95 20.32 -15.63
CA ARG A 209 26.71 20.71 -16.33
C ARG A 209 25.85 21.69 -15.54
N ASN A 210 26.33 22.15 -14.37
CA ASN A 210 25.56 23.01 -13.47
C ASN A 210 24.18 22.40 -13.13
N ILE A 211 24.12 21.08 -12.93
CA ILE A 211 22.89 20.38 -12.54
C ILE A 211 22.57 20.72 -11.09
N LYS A 212 21.39 21.27 -10.88
CA LYS A 212 20.84 21.61 -9.57
C LYS A 212 19.78 20.61 -9.12
N ASN A 213 19.05 20.04 -10.08
CA ASN A 213 17.90 19.19 -9.81
C ASN A 213 18.15 17.75 -10.28
N VAL A 214 17.77 16.78 -9.46
CA VAL A 214 17.91 15.35 -9.75
C VAL A 214 16.56 14.68 -9.57
N MET A 215 16.06 14.06 -10.63
CA MET A 215 14.99 13.07 -10.54
C MET A 215 15.62 11.68 -10.51
N LEU A 216 15.31 10.88 -9.50
CA LEU A 216 15.77 9.50 -9.41
C LEU A 216 14.63 8.55 -9.75
N VAL A 217 14.91 7.60 -10.63
CA VAL A 217 14.04 6.47 -11.00
C VAL A 217 14.84 5.18 -10.85
N GLY A 218 14.16 4.04 -10.75
CA GLY A 218 14.84 2.73 -10.66
C GLY A 218 14.45 1.91 -9.44
N VAL A 219 15.14 0.81 -9.21
CA VAL A 219 14.68 -0.25 -8.30
C VAL A 219 15.53 -0.41 -7.05
N HIS A 220 14.98 -1.21 -6.14
CA HIS A 220 15.40 -1.42 -4.77
C HIS A 220 15.33 -0.10 -3.99
N THR A 221 14.13 0.50 -3.95
CA THR A 221 13.83 1.80 -3.32
C THR A 221 14.43 1.91 -1.91
N ASN A 222 14.28 0.85 -1.11
CA ASN A 222 14.76 0.72 0.27
C ASN A 222 16.27 0.47 0.41
N MET A 223 16.98 0.30 -0.70
CA MET A 223 18.41 0.01 -0.74
C MET A 223 19.10 0.94 -1.75
N CYS A 224 19.15 0.56 -3.03
CA CYS A 224 20.02 1.19 -4.02
C CYS A 224 19.64 2.64 -4.32
N VAL A 225 18.35 2.88 -4.58
CA VAL A 225 17.78 4.21 -4.82
C VAL A 225 18.07 5.16 -3.66
N LEU A 226 17.95 4.68 -2.42
CA LEU A 226 18.22 5.49 -1.22
C LEU A 226 19.72 5.69 -0.96
N GLY A 227 20.49 4.60 -1.04
CA GLY A 227 21.79 4.48 -0.38
C GLY A 227 23.01 4.43 -1.30
N ARG A 228 22.87 4.23 -2.61
CA ARG A 228 24.02 4.25 -3.53
C ARG A 228 24.78 5.59 -3.44
N PRO A 229 26.04 5.63 -3.89
CA PRO A 229 26.82 6.88 -4.00
C PRO A 229 26.04 8.04 -4.67
N PHE A 230 25.23 7.70 -5.67
CA PHE A 230 24.36 8.61 -6.41
C PHE A 230 22.89 8.61 -5.95
N GLY A 231 22.58 7.90 -4.88
CA GLY A 231 21.21 7.73 -4.36
C GLY A 231 20.65 8.98 -3.68
N LEU A 232 19.36 8.94 -3.36
CA LEU A 232 18.58 10.05 -2.83
C LEU A 232 19.23 10.73 -1.63
N ARG A 233 19.75 9.96 -0.67
CA ARG A 233 20.36 10.52 0.55
C ARG A 233 21.61 11.32 0.25
N ASN A 234 22.49 10.79 -0.61
CA ASN A 234 23.72 11.48 -1.00
C ASN A 234 23.43 12.72 -1.85
N MET A 235 22.47 12.66 -2.76
CA MET A 235 22.09 13.84 -3.55
C MET A 235 21.45 14.92 -2.67
N SER A 236 20.54 14.54 -1.78
CA SER A 236 19.80 15.47 -0.90
C SER A 236 20.71 16.16 0.10
N ARG A 237 21.53 15.40 0.86
CA ARG A 237 22.41 15.98 1.90
C ARG A 237 23.52 16.87 1.35
N ASN A 238 23.84 16.73 0.06
CA ASN A 238 24.90 17.49 -0.60
C ASN A 238 24.33 18.62 -1.48
N GLY A 239 23.10 19.06 -1.22
CA GLY A 239 22.56 20.33 -1.73
C GLY A 239 21.94 20.27 -3.12
N LYS A 240 21.68 19.09 -3.69
CA LYS A 240 20.84 18.98 -4.89
C LYS A 240 19.36 19.03 -4.51
N ASN A 241 18.53 19.60 -5.38
CA ASN A 241 17.09 19.45 -5.28
C ASN A 241 16.73 18.05 -5.80
N VAL A 242 16.15 17.19 -4.96
CA VAL A 242 15.93 15.78 -5.32
C VAL A 242 14.45 15.45 -5.33
N LEU A 243 14.04 14.69 -6.33
CA LEU A 243 12.74 14.02 -6.38
C LEU A 243 12.94 12.53 -6.66
N LEU A 244 12.28 11.67 -5.89
CA LEU A 244 11.96 10.32 -6.34
C LEU A 244 10.74 10.39 -7.27
N VAL A 245 10.79 9.74 -8.43
CA VAL A 245 9.58 9.51 -9.25
C VAL A 245 8.89 8.25 -8.71
N ARG A 246 7.95 8.42 -7.78
CA ARG A 246 7.47 7.35 -6.88
C ARG A 246 6.68 6.23 -7.56
N ASP A 247 6.18 6.44 -8.77
CA ASP A 247 5.53 5.40 -9.58
C ASP A 247 6.51 4.72 -10.56
N LEU A 248 7.78 5.13 -10.57
CA LEU A 248 8.86 4.50 -11.34
C LEU A 248 9.94 3.92 -10.43
N THR A 249 9.49 3.22 -9.38
CA THR A 249 10.37 2.53 -8.43
C THR A 249 9.74 1.25 -7.89
N ASP A 250 10.57 0.42 -7.27
CA ASP A 250 10.18 -0.85 -6.64
C ASP A 250 11.14 -1.17 -5.49
N ALA A 251 10.66 -1.65 -4.35
CA ALA A 251 11.51 -2.03 -3.22
C ALA A 251 11.85 -3.53 -3.24
N MET A 252 12.93 -3.93 -2.55
CA MET A 252 13.13 -5.33 -2.17
C MET A 252 12.42 -5.55 -0.83
N TYR A 253 11.27 -6.22 -0.84
CA TYR A 253 10.49 -6.47 0.36
C TYR A 253 9.75 -7.80 0.27
N ASN A 254 9.99 -8.66 1.25
CA ASN A 254 9.32 -9.93 1.44
C ASN A 254 8.05 -9.72 2.29
N PRO A 255 6.83 -9.97 1.78
CA PRO A 255 5.59 -9.84 2.54
C PRO A 255 5.49 -10.72 3.80
N ALA A 256 6.33 -11.76 3.92
CA ALA A 256 6.43 -12.59 5.12
C ALA A 256 7.26 -11.93 6.26
N ARG A 257 7.89 -10.78 6.01
CA ARG A 257 8.62 -9.99 6.99
C ARG A 257 7.77 -8.83 7.51
N TRP A 258 8.13 -8.29 8.67
CA TRP A 258 7.43 -7.13 9.23
C TRP A 258 7.45 -5.96 8.23
N PRO A 259 6.34 -5.22 8.02
CA PRO A 259 5.09 -5.19 8.79
C PRO A 259 3.99 -6.15 8.31
N TYR A 260 4.33 -7.15 7.50
CA TYR A 260 3.42 -8.18 6.98
C TYR A 260 2.31 -7.61 6.10
N VAL A 261 2.64 -6.60 5.31
CA VAL A 261 1.78 -6.06 4.25
C VAL A 261 2.16 -6.67 2.90
N ASN A 262 1.30 -6.54 1.89
CA ASN A 262 1.67 -6.97 0.54
C ASN A 262 2.87 -6.18 0.00
N HIS A 263 3.50 -6.71 -1.04
CA HIS A 263 4.74 -6.15 -1.59
C HIS A 263 4.61 -4.66 -1.96
N PHE A 264 3.55 -4.29 -2.68
CA PHE A 264 3.32 -2.93 -3.17
C PHE A 264 3.13 -1.94 -2.03
N ARG A 265 2.36 -2.31 -0.99
CA ARG A 265 2.23 -1.48 0.22
C ARG A 265 3.56 -1.33 0.96
N GLY A 266 4.41 -2.36 0.96
CA GLY A 266 5.77 -2.27 1.49
C GLY A 266 6.62 -1.24 0.74
N THR A 267 6.56 -1.23 -0.60
CA THR A 267 7.18 -0.20 -1.42
C THR A 267 6.62 1.20 -1.11
N GLU A 268 5.30 1.35 -0.96
CA GLU A 268 4.69 2.62 -0.57
C GLU A 268 5.17 3.11 0.80
N LEU A 269 5.30 2.23 1.80
CA LEU A 269 5.81 2.60 3.12
C LEU A 269 7.24 3.16 3.04
N VAL A 270 8.08 2.61 2.16
CA VAL A 270 9.43 3.15 1.90
C VAL A 270 9.35 4.53 1.23
N VAL A 271 8.42 4.73 0.30
CA VAL A 271 8.16 6.04 -0.31
C VAL A 271 7.69 7.05 0.73
N GLU A 272 6.81 6.65 1.66
CA GLU A 272 6.36 7.51 2.76
C GLU A 272 7.54 7.92 3.66
N HIS A 273 8.41 6.98 4.03
CA HIS A 273 9.64 7.28 4.77
C HIS A 273 10.56 8.27 4.04
N ILE A 274 10.70 8.12 2.72
CA ILE A 274 11.45 9.07 1.88
C ILE A 274 10.84 10.48 1.96
N GLU A 275 9.51 10.57 1.88
CA GLU A 275 8.77 11.84 1.96
C GLU A 275 8.86 12.53 3.33
N GLU A 276 9.04 11.74 4.38
CA GLU A 276 9.17 12.22 5.76
C GLU A 276 10.58 12.72 6.09
N ARG A 277 11.61 12.07 5.53
CA ARG A 277 12.99 12.21 6.02
C ARG A 277 14.05 12.57 4.98
N VAL A 278 13.83 12.29 3.69
CA VAL A 278 14.88 12.35 2.67
C VAL A 278 14.64 13.43 1.62
N CYS A 279 13.52 13.35 0.90
CA CYS A 279 13.17 14.33 -0.13
C CYS A 279 11.69 14.22 -0.55
N PRO A 280 11.12 15.26 -1.20
CA PRO A 280 9.82 15.15 -1.85
C PRO A 280 9.83 14.13 -3.00
N THR A 281 8.64 13.77 -3.47
CA THR A 281 8.43 12.82 -4.58
C THR A 281 7.52 13.40 -5.64
N THR A 282 7.62 12.93 -6.88
CA THR A 282 6.70 13.26 -7.99
C THR A 282 6.29 11.99 -8.74
N THR A 283 5.46 12.08 -9.78
CA THR A 283 5.02 10.93 -10.57
C THR A 283 5.27 11.11 -12.07
N SER A 284 5.34 9.99 -12.80
CA SER A 284 5.71 9.96 -14.21
C SER A 284 4.75 10.74 -15.12
N ASP A 285 3.46 10.82 -14.75
CA ASP A 285 2.44 11.59 -15.44
C ASP A 285 2.69 13.10 -15.39
N GLN A 286 3.50 13.59 -14.46
CA GLN A 286 3.86 15.01 -14.40
C GLN A 286 4.71 15.43 -15.62
N LEU A 287 5.43 14.50 -16.25
CA LEU A 287 6.14 14.72 -17.52
C LEU A 287 5.38 14.16 -18.72
N LEU A 288 4.72 13.01 -18.54
CA LEU A 288 4.11 12.25 -19.63
C LEU A 288 2.63 12.57 -19.88
N GLY A 289 1.97 13.24 -18.93
CA GLY A 289 0.51 13.33 -18.87
C GLY A 289 -0.15 11.97 -18.57
N GLY A 290 -1.49 11.99 -18.56
CA GLY A 290 -2.30 10.79 -18.40
C GLY A 290 -2.36 10.29 -16.96
N LYS A 291 -2.11 8.99 -16.76
CA LYS A 291 -2.18 8.31 -15.46
C LYS A 291 -0.80 7.94 -14.96
N THR A 292 -0.64 7.81 -13.65
CA THR A 292 0.54 7.22 -13.02
C THR A 292 0.73 5.78 -13.49
N PHE A 293 1.97 5.30 -13.47
CA PHE A 293 2.23 3.86 -13.56
C PHE A 293 1.59 3.14 -12.38
N LYS A 294 1.13 1.91 -12.62
CA LYS A 294 0.62 1.02 -11.59
C LYS A 294 0.90 -0.41 -12.02
N PHE A 295 1.50 -1.20 -11.13
CA PHE A 295 1.70 -2.63 -11.38
C PHE A 295 0.35 -3.34 -11.49
N LYS A 296 0.26 -4.31 -12.40
CA LYS A 296 -0.94 -5.13 -12.61
C LYS A 296 -1.34 -5.90 -11.36
N GLY A 297 -0.37 -6.31 -10.54
CA GLY A 297 -0.59 -7.01 -9.28
C GLY A 297 -1.02 -6.12 -8.11
N ASP A 298 -0.92 -4.80 -8.25
CA ASP A 298 -1.29 -3.86 -7.18
C ASP A 298 -2.81 -3.64 -7.16
N ASN A 299 -3.56 -4.62 -6.67
CA ASN A 299 -5.02 -4.55 -6.58
C ASN A 299 -5.45 -4.60 -5.11
N PRO A 300 -5.49 -3.45 -4.41
CA PRO A 300 -5.83 -3.41 -3.00
C PRO A 300 -7.26 -3.91 -2.76
N PRO A 301 -7.46 -4.92 -1.89
CA PRO A 301 -8.78 -5.46 -1.58
C PRO A 301 -9.74 -4.39 -1.07
N HIS A 302 -11.03 -4.56 -1.33
CA HIS A 302 -12.07 -3.62 -0.92
C HIS A 302 -13.07 -4.23 0.06
N ILE A 303 -13.18 -3.61 1.23
CA ILE A 303 -14.13 -3.99 2.27
C ILE A 303 -15.23 -2.94 2.36
N VAL A 304 -16.49 -3.39 2.29
CA VAL A 304 -17.66 -2.57 2.59
C VAL A 304 -18.19 -2.93 3.97
N PHE A 305 -18.12 -1.97 4.89
CA PHE A 305 -18.72 -2.06 6.22
C PHE A 305 -20.16 -1.55 6.18
N MET A 306 -21.12 -2.47 6.34
CA MET A 306 -22.53 -2.15 6.51
C MET A 306 -22.82 -2.01 8.02
N ILE A 307 -23.09 -0.79 8.47
CA ILE A 307 -23.22 -0.45 9.89
C ILE A 307 -24.61 0.13 10.16
N GLY A 308 -25.37 -0.48 11.06
CA GLY A 308 -26.76 -0.09 11.31
C GLY A 308 -27.28 -0.41 12.71
N GLU A 309 -26.39 -0.64 13.67
CA GLU A 309 -26.73 -0.96 15.05
C GLU A 309 -26.59 0.26 15.98
N LYS A 310 -27.36 0.31 17.08
CA LYS A 310 -27.41 1.44 18.04
C LYS A 310 -26.89 1.07 19.44
N GLU A 311 -26.41 -0.16 19.64
CA GLU A 311 -26.18 -0.76 20.96
C GLU A 311 -24.69 -0.75 21.34
N TYR A 312 -23.78 -0.88 20.37
CA TYR A 312 -22.36 -1.14 20.57
C TYR A 312 -21.44 -0.04 20.02
N SER A 313 -22.01 1.01 19.43
CA SER A 313 -21.27 2.17 18.88
C SER A 313 -20.27 1.77 17.79
N THR A 314 -20.59 0.76 16.98
CA THR A 314 -19.69 0.25 15.95
C THR A 314 -19.43 1.23 14.81
N ALA A 315 -20.29 2.23 14.62
CA ALA A 315 -20.04 3.38 13.73
C ALA A 315 -18.82 4.22 14.16
N LEU A 316 -18.37 4.11 15.41
CA LEU A 316 -17.15 4.75 15.90
C LEU A 316 -15.96 3.77 15.95
N THR A 317 -16.19 2.55 16.45
CA THR A 317 -15.08 1.60 16.69
C THR A 317 -14.58 0.92 15.43
N LEU A 318 -15.45 0.60 14.46
CA LEU A 318 -15.03 -0.06 13.22
C LEU A 318 -14.17 0.83 12.33
N PRO A 319 -14.50 2.13 12.09
CA PRO A 319 -13.59 3.01 11.36
C PRO A 319 -12.22 3.17 12.05
N ALA A 320 -12.19 3.27 13.38
CA ALA A 320 -10.94 3.36 14.12
C ALA A 320 -10.10 2.07 13.99
N PHE A 321 -10.74 0.90 14.08
CA PHE A 321 -10.10 -0.41 13.85
C PHE A 321 -9.57 -0.53 12.42
N ALA A 322 -10.40 -0.23 11.43
CA ALA A 322 -10.06 -0.34 10.02
C ALA A 322 -8.89 0.57 9.65
N LYS A 323 -8.90 1.84 10.10
CA LYS A 323 -7.78 2.77 9.87
C LYS A 323 -6.45 2.21 10.37
N ARG A 324 -6.43 1.63 11.57
CA ARG A 324 -5.21 1.14 12.22
C ARG A 324 -4.73 -0.20 11.69
N HIS A 325 -5.65 -1.10 11.33
CA HIS A 325 -5.31 -2.51 11.10
C HIS A 325 -5.58 -2.99 9.68
N LEU A 326 -6.40 -2.28 8.89
CA LEU A 326 -6.77 -2.66 7.52
C LEU A 326 -6.24 -1.65 6.50
N GLU A 327 -6.58 -0.36 6.63
CA GLU A 327 -6.14 0.69 5.70
C GLU A 327 -4.62 0.85 5.69
N TYR A 328 -3.97 0.73 6.86
CA TYR A 328 -2.50 0.68 6.96
C TYR A 328 -1.87 -0.41 6.07
N ARG A 329 -2.58 -1.53 5.86
CA ARG A 329 -2.15 -2.66 5.03
C ARG A 329 -2.45 -2.45 3.54
N GLY A 330 -2.99 -1.30 3.16
CA GLY A 330 -3.44 -1.02 1.80
C GLY A 330 -4.85 -1.52 1.49
N ILE A 331 -5.63 -1.96 2.48
CA ILE A 331 -7.01 -2.42 2.24
C ILE A 331 -7.95 -1.21 2.16
N ARG A 332 -8.70 -1.10 1.05
CA ARG A 332 -9.72 -0.05 0.89
C ARG A 332 -10.91 -0.35 1.78
N CYS A 333 -11.37 0.64 2.55
CA CYS A 333 -12.54 0.51 3.40
C CYS A 333 -13.62 1.53 3.00
N THR A 334 -14.87 1.08 2.90
CA THR A 334 -16.04 1.95 2.68
C THR A 334 -17.06 1.71 3.77
N PHE A 335 -17.43 2.77 4.50
CA PHE A 335 -18.39 2.70 5.60
C PHE A 335 -19.77 3.16 5.13
N VAL A 336 -20.70 2.21 5.05
CA VAL A 336 -22.10 2.42 4.70
C VAL A 336 -22.91 2.37 5.98
N ASN A 337 -23.15 3.55 6.55
CA ASN A 337 -24.00 3.70 7.73
C ASN A 337 -25.49 3.68 7.32
N VAL A 338 -26.34 3.21 8.23
CA VAL A 338 -27.79 3.37 8.11
C VAL A 338 -28.16 4.85 8.03
N ASP A 339 -29.13 5.18 7.20
CA ASP A 339 -29.68 6.53 7.05
C ASP A 339 -30.29 7.02 8.37
N GLU A 340 -30.00 8.28 8.74
CA GLU A 340 -30.51 8.88 9.98
C GLU A 340 -32.04 9.02 9.98
N ASN A 341 -32.63 9.25 8.81
CA ASN A 341 -34.06 9.48 8.61
C ASN A 341 -34.80 8.23 8.13
N ASN A 342 -34.10 7.22 7.63
CA ASN A 342 -34.68 5.94 7.25
C ASN A 342 -33.91 4.75 7.87
N PRO A 343 -34.44 4.14 8.95
CA PRO A 343 -33.76 3.05 9.67
C PRO A 343 -33.52 1.78 8.82
N ASN A 344 -34.11 1.70 7.64
CA ASN A 344 -34.05 0.56 6.74
C ASN A 344 -33.30 0.89 5.42
N ASN A 345 -32.68 2.07 5.32
CA ASN A 345 -31.90 2.45 4.15
C ASN A 345 -30.41 2.52 4.48
N PHE A 346 -29.59 2.01 3.55
CA PHE A 346 -28.13 2.04 3.61
C PHE A 346 -27.59 2.79 2.38
N PRO A 347 -27.53 4.13 2.42
CA PRO A 347 -27.06 4.94 1.30
C PRO A 347 -25.59 4.62 1.00
N GLY A 348 -25.32 4.17 -0.23
CA GLY A 348 -23.97 3.76 -0.64
C GLY A 348 -23.74 2.25 -0.65
N LEU A 349 -24.72 1.41 -0.29
CA LEU A 349 -24.57 -0.06 -0.35
C LEU A 349 -24.25 -0.58 -1.77
N ILE A 350 -24.51 0.23 -2.81
CA ILE A 350 -24.10 -0.04 -4.19
C ILE A 350 -22.60 -0.31 -4.35
N ALA A 351 -21.77 0.15 -3.41
CA ALA A 351 -20.34 -0.15 -3.32
C ALA A 351 -20.04 -1.67 -3.29
N LEU A 352 -20.99 -2.51 -2.85
CA LEU A 352 -20.85 -3.97 -2.89
C LEU A 352 -20.62 -4.56 -4.30
N LYS A 353 -20.91 -3.79 -5.36
CA LYS A 353 -20.60 -4.24 -6.73
C LYS A 353 -19.10 -4.45 -6.97
N ASP A 354 -18.27 -3.63 -6.30
CA ASP A 354 -16.80 -3.65 -6.40
C ASP A 354 -16.12 -4.29 -5.17
N ALA A 355 -16.84 -4.44 -4.05
CA ALA A 355 -16.27 -4.95 -2.80
C ALA A 355 -15.84 -6.41 -2.87
N ASP A 356 -14.71 -6.76 -2.27
CA ASP A 356 -14.23 -8.13 -2.07
C ASP A 356 -14.78 -8.75 -0.79
N LEU A 357 -15.18 -7.93 0.20
CA LEU A 357 -15.80 -8.41 1.44
C LEU A 357 -16.93 -7.50 1.92
N LEU A 358 -18.02 -8.13 2.37
CA LEU A 358 -19.07 -7.46 3.13
C LEU A 358 -18.82 -7.69 4.63
N PHE A 359 -18.66 -6.60 5.38
CA PHE A 359 -18.59 -6.63 6.84
C PHE A 359 -19.93 -6.14 7.41
N VAL A 360 -20.58 -6.94 8.25
CA VAL A 360 -21.91 -6.63 8.81
C VAL A 360 -21.84 -6.33 10.31
N SER A 361 -22.31 -5.14 10.67
CA SER A 361 -22.66 -4.74 12.03
C SER A 361 -24.02 -4.04 12.02
N VAL A 362 -25.07 -4.84 11.82
CA VAL A 362 -26.45 -4.36 11.63
C VAL A 362 -27.34 -5.08 12.63
N ARG A 363 -28.35 -4.38 13.18
CA ARG A 363 -29.30 -4.93 14.14
C ARG A 363 -30.73 -4.65 13.71
N ARG A 364 -31.53 -5.70 13.47
CA ARG A 364 -32.98 -5.65 13.26
C ARG A 364 -33.42 -4.54 12.29
N ARG A 365 -32.82 -4.51 11.11
CA ARG A 365 -33.20 -3.61 10.00
C ARG A 365 -33.84 -4.42 8.89
N THR A 366 -34.62 -3.80 8.04
CA THR A 366 -35.29 -4.52 6.95
C THR A 366 -35.01 -3.78 5.66
N PRO A 367 -33.84 -3.94 5.00
CA PRO A 367 -33.49 -3.19 3.82
C PRO A 367 -34.45 -3.39 2.65
N SER A 368 -34.41 -2.47 1.69
CA SER A 368 -35.21 -2.62 0.46
C SER A 368 -34.83 -3.91 -0.29
N LYS A 369 -35.77 -4.43 -1.09
CA LYS A 369 -35.51 -5.57 -2.00
C LYS A 369 -34.23 -5.38 -2.82
N ILE A 370 -34.03 -4.17 -3.34
CA ILE A 370 -32.87 -3.81 -4.16
C ILE A 370 -31.56 -3.90 -3.36
N GLN A 371 -31.56 -3.42 -2.10
CA GLN A 371 -30.37 -3.48 -1.24
C GLN A 371 -30.04 -4.89 -0.77
N LEU A 372 -31.05 -5.70 -0.43
CA LEU A 372 -30.81 -7.12 -0.13
C LEU A 372 -30.31 -7.89 -1.33
N GLU A 373 -30.74 -7.54 -2.54
CA GLU A 373 -30.25 -8.18 -3.76
C GLU A 373 -28.77 -7.89 -4.01
N LEU A 374 -28.23 -6.75 -3.56
CA LEU A 374 -26.78 -6.50 -3.59
C LEU A 374 -26.03 -7.49 -2.70
N ILE A 375 -26.56 -7.81 -1.51
CA ILE A 375 -25.98 -8.80 -0.60
C ILE A 375 -26.05 -10.20 -1.21
N ARG A 376 -27.19 -10.59 -1.79
CA ARG A 376 -27.33 -11.89 -2.46
C ARG A 376 -26.38 -12.03 -3.64
N ASN A 377 -26.25 -10.99 -4.46
CA ASN A 377 -25.30 -10.98 -5.59
C ASN A 377 -23.84 -11.06 -5.14
N HIS A 378 -23.50 -10.52 -3.96
CA HIS A 378 -22.17 -10.68 -3.36
C HIS A 378 -21.86 -12.17 -3.10
N PHE A 379 -22.79 -12.89 -2.47
CA PHE A 379 -22.66 -14.34 -2.26
C PHE A 379 -22.72 -15.16 -3.55
N ALA A 380 -23.54 -14.76 -4.53
CA ALA A 380 -23.60 -15.45 -5.82
C ALA A 380 -22.27 -15.41 -6.58
N LYS A 381 -21.41 -14.42 -6.29
CA LYS A 381 -20.04 -14.31 -6.81
C LYS A 381 -19.00 -15.06 -5.95
N GLY A 382 -19.43 -15.80 -4.92
CA GLY A 382 -18.54 -16.49 -3.98
C GLY A 382 -17.79 -15.55 -3.04
N LYS A 383 -18.20 -14.27 -2.92
CA LYS A 383 -17.48 -13.29 -2.11
C LYS A 383 -17.80 -13.46 -0.61
N PRO A 384 -16.81 -13.24 0.28
CA PRO A 384 -16.90 -13.50 1.71
C PRO A 384 -17.75 -12.51 2.52
N LEU A 385 -18.11 -12.94 3.74
CA LEU A 385 -18.74 -12.09 4.77
C LEU A 385 -18.02 -12.20 6.12
N VAL A 386 -17.86 -11.06 6.80
CA VAL A 386 -17.52 -11.01 8.22
C VAL A 386 -18.65 -10.37 9.00
N GLY A 387 -19.10 -10.99 10.09
CA GLY A 387 -20.16 -10.46 10.95
C GLY A 387 -19.72 -10.34 12.40
N ILE A 388 -20.16 -9.29 13.09
CA ILE A 388 -19.95 -9.14 14.54
C ILE A 388 -21.27 -8.88 15.27
N ARG A 389 -21.33 -9.27 16.55
CA ARG A 389 -22.47 -9.01 17.47
C ARG A 389 -23.82 -9.23 16.78
N THR A 390 -24.53 -8.13 16.50
CA THR A 390 -25.91 -8.10 16.04
C THR A 390 -26.11 -8.59 14.62
N ALA A 391 -25.03 -8.86 13.89
CA ALA A 391 -25.11 -9.49 12.57
C ALA A 391 -25.92 -10.80 12.57
N SER A 392 -25.99 -11.52 13.71
CA SER A 392 -26.84 -12.71 13.89
C SER A 392 -28.34 -12.45 13.86
N HIS A 393 -28.76 -11.19 13.83
CA HIS A 393 -30.16 -10.81 13.70
C HIS A 393 -30.22 -9.46 12.97
N ALA A 394 -29.37 -9.31 11.96
CA ALA A 394 -29.23 -8.09 11.18
C ALA A 394 -30.53 -7.71 10.48
N PHE A 395 -31.17 -8.68 9.84
CA PHE A 395 -32.29 -8.45 8.92
C PHE A 395 -33.65 -8.91 9.43
N ASP A 396 -33.73 -9.15 10.75
CA ASP A 396 -34.89 -9.72 11.41
C ASP A 396 -35.76 -8.64 12.08
N SER A 397 -36.46 -7.88 11.25
CA SER A 397 -37.51 -6.94 11.68
C SER A 397 -38.65 -6.92 10.66
N ASP A 398 -39.85 -6.59 11.11
CA ASP A 398 -41.02 -6.53 10.24
C ASP A 398 -40.85 -5.45 9.15
N PRO A 399 -41.19 -5.77 7.89
CA PRO A 399 -41.04 -4.85 6.78
C PRO A 399 -42.09 -3.73 6.87
N PRO A 400 -41.70 -2.45 6.72
CA PRO A 400 -42.66 -1.34 6.78
C PRO A 400 -43.58 -1.26 5.54
N SER A 401 -43.22 -1.95 4.45
CA SER A 401 -44.05 -2.10 3.24
C SER A 401 -43.51 -3.23 2.36
N ASN A 402 -44.24 -3.58 1.29
CA ASN A 402 -43.87 -4.60 0.31
C ASN A 402 -42.58 -4.33 -0.50
N LYS A 403 -41.99 -3.13 -0.38
CA LYS A 403 -40.69 -2.76 -0.98
C LYS A 403 -39.50 -3.27 -0.17
N TYR A 404 -39.73 -3.66 1.08
CA TYR A 404 -38.73 -4.15 2.01
C TYR A 404 -38.94 -5.64 2.26
N VAL A 405 -37.87 -6.36 2.59
CA VAL A 405 -37.93 -7.80 2.82
C VAL A 405 -37.22 -8.13 4.12
N ARG A 406 -37.94 -8.83 5.00
CA ARG A 406 -37.37 -9.46 6.19
C ARG A 406 -36.60 -10.69 5.76
N TRP A 407 -35.41 -10.89 6.32
CA TRP A 407 -34.62 -12.11 6.13
C TRP A 407 -34.33 -12.69 7.51
N SER A 408 -35.36 -13.32 8.07
CA SER A 408 -35.36 -13.89 9.42
C SER A 408 -34.36 -15.03 9.59
N GLU A 409 -34.07 -15.74 8.50
CA GLU A 409 -33.18 -16.91 8.48
C GLU A 409 -31.74 -16.54 8.09
N PHE A 410 -31.36 -15.26 8.15
CA PHE A 410 -30.02 -14.83 7.74
C PHE A 410 -28.91 -15.48 8.59
N ASP A 411 -29.13 -15.64 9.88
CA ASP A 411 -28.20 -16.33 10.78
C ASP A 411 -28.03 -17.80 10.42
N ASP A 412 -29.12 -18.53 10.19
CA ASP A 412 -29.07 -19.94 9.84
C ASP A 412 -28.47 -20.13 8.43
N ALA A 413 -28.99 -19.38 7.45
CA ALA A 413 -28.60 -19.52 6.04
C ALA A 413 -27.17 -19.03 5.75
N VAL A 414 -26.68 -18.01 6.48
CA VAL A 414 -25.37 -17.39 6.20
C VAL A 414 -24.36 -17.69 7.29
N LEU A 415 -24.70 -17.42 8.56
CA LEU A 415 -23.77 -17.63 9.67
C LEU A 415 -23.72 -19.09 10.13
N GLY A 416 -24.72 -19.89 9.78
CA GLY A 416 -24.81 -21.32 10.10
C GLY A 416 -25.25 -21.60 11.53
N VAL A 417 -25.96 -20.67 12.18
CA VAL A 417 -26.48 -20.84 13.56
C VAL A 417 -27.90 -20.31 13.70
N ASP A 418 -28.64 -20.82 14.69
CA ASP A 418 -29.95 -20.33 15.09
C ASP A 418 -29.83 -19.47 16.37
N TYR A 419 -29.85 -18.14 16.21
CA TYR A 419 -29.73 -17.18 17.32
C TYR A 419 -31.02 -17.09 18.14
N LYS A 420 -30.94 -17.37 19.45
CA LYS A 420 -32.08 -17.39 20.39
C LYS A 420 -31.98 -16.35 21.51
N GLY A 421 -31.35 -15.21 21.24
CA GLY A 421 -31.16 -14.15 22.24
C GLY A 421 -29.86 -14.32 23.04
N HIS A 422 -29.85 -13.84 24.29
CA HIS A 422 -28.66 -13.84 25.13
C HIS A 422 -28.97 -14.20 26.58
N TYR A 423 -27.93 -14.48 27.37
CA TYR A 423 -28.03 -14.81 28.80
C TYR A 423 -28.14 -13.59 29.71
N GLY A 424 -27.93 -12.37 29.19
CA GLY A 424 -28.13 -11.13 29.95
C GLY A 424 -27.05 -10.84 30.99
N ASN A 425 -25.96 -11.62 31.00
CA ASN A 425 -24.82 -11.42 31.87
C ASN A 425 -24.14 -10.06 31.58
N LYS A 426 -23.99 -9.23 32.61
CA LYS A 426 -23.41 -7.88 32.52
C LYS A 426 -22.61 -7.52 33.78
N PRO A 427 -21.28 -7.50 33.71
CA PRO A 427 -20.44 -7.06 34.82
C PRO A 427 -20.71 -5.62 35.26
N PRO A 428 -20.52 -5.29 36.55
CA PRO A 428 -20.19 -6.21 37.66
C PRO A 428 -21.42 -6.91 38.26
N LYS A 429 -22.63 -6.67 37.75
CA LYS A 429 -23.89 -7.19 38.32
C LYS A 429 -24.09 -8.71 38.08
N ALA A 430 -23.40 -9.28 37.12
CA ALA A 430 -23.37 -10.70 36.78
C ALA A 430 -21.98 -11.04 36.20
N PRO A 431 -21.55 -12.32 36.22
CA PRO A 431 -20.22 -12.70 35.76
C PRO A 431 -19.95 -12.30 34.30
N ALA A 432 -18.68 -12.01 34.02
CA ALA A 432 -18.22 -11.84 32.64
C ALA A 432 -18.29 -13.17 31.90
N THR A 433 -18.37 -13.11 30.57
CA THR A 433 -18.21 -14.30 29.74
C THR A 433 -16.72 -14.67 29.73
N LEU A 434 -16.38 -15.88 30.15
CA LEU A 434 -15.03 -16.39 30.01
C LEU A 434 -14.87 -17.03 28.62
N VAL A 435 -14.06 -16.44 27.75
CA VAL A 435 -13.90 -16.88 26.36
C VAL A 435 -12.57 -17.61 26.21
N SER A 436 -12.59 -18.81 25.62
CA SER A 436 -11.39 -19.63 25.39
C SER A 436 -11.35 -20.22 23.98
N VAL A 437 -10.15 -20.58 23.53
CA VAL A 437 -9.95 -21.26 22.25
C VAL A 437 -10.54 -22.66 22.28
N ASN A 438 -11.29 -23.03 21.24
CA ASN A 438 -11.70 -24.40 21.05
C ASN A 438 -10.50 -25.26 20.64
N ARG A 439 -10.15 -26.22 21.49
CA ARG A 439 -8.99 -27.11 21.32
C ARG A 439 -9.03 -27.89 20.00
N HIS A 440 -10.22 -28.27 19.52
CA HIS A 440 -10.38 -29.02 18.27
C HIS A 440 -10.03 -28.21 17.02
N THR A 441 -10.03 -26.89 17.12
CA THR A 441 -9.74 -25.97 16.00
C THR A 441 -8.53 -25.09 16.29
N ALA A 442 -7.71 -25.39 17.29
CA ALA A 442 -6.60 -24.54 17.73
C ALA A 442 -5.59 -24.23 16.60
N ASN A 443 -5.47 -25.11 15.61
CA ASN A 443 -4.59 -24.94 14.44
C ASN A 443 -5.21 -24.10 13.32
N HIS A 444 -6.43 -23.59 13.48
CA HIS A 444 -7.07 -22.75 12.46
C HIS A 444 -6.34 -21.42 12.33
N SER A 445 -6.06 -20.97 11.11
CA SER A 445 -5.21 -19.81 10.84
C SER A 445 -5.73 -18.50 11.43
N ILE A 446 -7.06 -18.34 11.58
CA ILE A 446 -7.66 -17.21 12.31
C ILE A 446 -7.14 -17.08 13.76
N LEU A 447 -6.72 -18.19 14.38
CA LEU A 447 -6.23 -18.21 15.76
C LEU A 447 -4.73 -17.91 15.88
N THR A 448 -4.02 -17.64 14.77
CA THR A 448 -2.60 -17.29 14.79
C THR A 448 -2.36 -16.04 15.65
N GLY A 449 -1.53 -16.17 16.70
CA GLY A 449 -1.19 -15.06 17.61
C GLY A 449 -2.28 -14.74 18.64
N ILE A 450 -3.28 -15.61 18.81
CA ILE A 450 -4.25 -15.55 19.91
C ILE A 450 -3.74 -16.45 21.04
N ASN A 451 -3.66 -15.91 22.27
CA ASN A 451 -3.34 -16.72 23.44
C ASN A 451 -4.49 -17.74 23.66
N PRO A 452 -4.20 -19.05 23.82
CA PRO A 452 -5.20 -20.08 24.13
C PRO A 452 -5.86 -19.92 25.50
N ASP A 453 -5.23 -19.21 26.43
CA ASP A 453 -5.76 -18.91 27.76
C ASP A 453 -7.09 -18.15 27.66
N ALA A 454 -7.95 -18.41 28.63
CA ALA A 454 -9.25 -17.78 28.66
C ALA A 454 -9.14 -16.29 28.99
N PHE A 455 -9.98 -15.47 28.37
CA PHE A 455 -10.08 -14.03 28.62
C PHE A 455 -11.51 -13.61 28.89
N GLU A 456 -11.69 -12.55 29.69
CA GLU A 456 -13.02 -12.03 30.00
C GLU A 456 -13.54 -11.12 28.88
N ALA A 457 -14.74 -11.42 28.39
CA ALA A 457 -15.55 -10.51 27.59
C ALA A 457 -16.72 -9.98 28.45
N LYS A 458 -16.85 -8.67 28.51
CA LYS A 458 -17.92 -8.00 29.30
C LYS A 458 -19.26 -7.96 28.56
N SER A 459 -19.25 -8.33 27.29
CA SER A 459 -20.44 -8.38 26.44
C SER A 459 -21.28 -9.64 26.75
N HIS A 460 -22.59 -9.53 26.48
CA HIS A 460 -23.53 -10.62 26.71
C HIS A 460 -23.15 -11.88 25.91
N LEU A 461 -23.21 -13.04 26.55
CA LEU A 461 -23.12 -14.36 25.90
C LEU A 461 -24.42 -14.63 25.12
N TYR A 462 -24.28 -14.94 23.84
CA TYR A 462 -25.41 -15.22 22.95
C TYR A 462 -25.77 -16.70 22.98
N LYS A 463 -27.07 -17.00 22.86
CA LYS A 463 -27.63 -18.34 22.76
C LYS A 463 -27.62 -18.73 21.28
N ASN A 464 -26.61 -19.50 20.85
CA ASN A 464 -26.43 -19.89 19.46
C ASN A 464 -26.70 -21.40 19.36
N LYS A 465 -27.94 -21.77 19.02
CA LYS A 465 -28.35 -23.17 18.91
C LYS A 465 -28.21 -23.67 17.47
N LYS A 466 -28.24 -24.99 17.29
CA LYS A 466 -28.24 -25.68 15.98
C LYS A 466 -27.16 -25.18 15.02
N LEU A 467 -25.93 -25.63 15.25
CA LEU A 467 -24.82 -25.38 14.33
C LEU A 467 -25.03 -26.18 13.05
N SER A 468 -24.96 -25.51 11.89
CA SER A 468 -24.94 -26.20 10.60
C SER A 468 -23.66 -27.05 10.46
N LYS A 469 -23.71 -28.08 9.61
CA LYS A 469 -22.60 -29.03 9.41
C LYS A 469 -21.27 -28.40 8.95
N ASN A 470 -21.34 -27.21 8.36
CA ASN A 470 -20.17 -26.50 7.82
C ASN A 470 -19.51 -25.58 8.87
N VAL A 471 -20.13 -25.41 10.04
CA VAL A 471 -19.60 -24.53 11.07
C VAL A 471 -18.39 -25.15 11.77
N LYS A 472 -17.32 -24.36 11.89
CA LYS A 472 -16.15 -24.68 12.72
C LYS A 472 -16.03 -23.66 13.84
N VAL A 473 -16.37 -24.08 15.06
CA VAL A 473 -16.30 -23.23 16.26
C VAL A 473 -14.86 -23.00 16.66
N LEU A 474 -14.42 -21.74 16.65
CA LEU A 474 -13.06 -21.31 16.97
C LEU A 474 -12.91 -20.90 18.44
N LEU A 475 -13.88 -20.17 18.98
CA LEU A 475 -13.91 -19.72 20.38
C LEU A 475 -15.21 -20.16 21.05
N THR A 476 -15.11 -20.56 22.31
CA THR A 476 -16.25 -20.92 23.17
C THR A 476 -16.32 -19.95 24.34
N GLY A 477 -17.51 -19.46 24.65
CA GLY A 477 -17.79 -18.63 25.82
C GLY A 477 -18.46 -19.46 26.91
N THR A 478 -18.00 -19.28 28.14
CA THR A 478 -18.46 -19.99 29.32
C THR A 478 -19.00 -19.00 30.35
N LEU A 479 -20.14 -19.34 30.95
CA LEU A 479 -20.63 -18.70 32.17
C LEU A 479 -20.71 -19.76 33.28
N GLU A 480 -20.01 -19.51 34.37
CA GLU A 480 -20.15 -20.28 35.59
C GLU A 480 -21.34 -19.71 36.40
N GLY A 481 -22.46 -20.44 36.38
CA GLY A 481 -23.58 -20.21 37.29
C GLY A 481 -23.55 -21.19 38.47
N GLN A 482 -24.33 -20.92 39.52
CA GLN A 482 -24.32 -21.72 40.76
C GLN A 482 -24.68 -23.21 40.56
N ASP A 483 -25.45 -23.57 39.52
CA ASP A 483 -25.95 -24.95 39.33
C ASP A 483 -25.63 -25.60 37.97
N ASN A 484 -25.07 -24.89 36.98
CA ASN A 484 -24.65 -25.46 35.68
C ASN A 484 -23.67 -24.55 34.93
N VAL A 485 -22.70 -25.16 34.23
CA VAL A 485 -21.77 -24.47 33.32
C VAL A 485 -22.44 -24.30 31.96
N ILE A 486 -22.64 -23.04 31.54
CA ILE A 486 -23.18 -22.72 30.20
C ILE A 486 -22.02 -22.58 29.24
N ASN A 487 -22.07 -23.26 28.09
CA ASN A 487 -21.11 -23.14 27.01
C ASN A 487 -21.82 -22.79 25.69
N GLU A 488 -21.36 -21.75 25.01
CA GLU A 488 -21.89 -21.31 23.72
C GLU A 488 -20.76 -20.94 22.75
N PRO A 489 -20.93 -21.15 21.44
CA PRO A 489 -19.95 -20.70 20.46
C PRO A 489 -19.93 -19.16 20.42
N VAL A 490 -18.72 -18.60 20.45
CA VAL A 490 -18.45 -17.16 20.44
C VAL A 490 -17.88 -16.70 19.11
N ALA A 491 -17.00 -17.47 18.48
CA ALA A 491 -16.49 -17.17 17.15
C ALA A 491 -16.36 -18.44 16.33
N TRP A 492 -16.68 -18.37 15.05
CA TRP A 492 -16.66 -19.52 14.16
C TRP A 492 -16.53 -19.12 12.69
N THR A 493 -16.18 -20.10 11.86
CA THR A 493 -16.29 -19.99 10.41
C THR A 493 -17.46 -20.82 9.88
N ASN A 494 -18.00 -20.41 8.74
CA ASN A 494 -18.96 -21.16 7.94
C ASN A 494 -18.59 -21.05 6.45
N THR A 495 -19.22 -21.86 5.61
CA THR A 495 -19.08 -21.79 4.15
C THR A 495 -20.44 -21.88 3.49
N VAL A 496 -20.74 -20.90 2.63
CA VAL A 496 -22.04 -20.75 1.96
C VAL A 496 -21.79 -20.52 0.48
N ASN A 497 -22.18 -21.46 -0.38
CA ASN A 497 -21.99 -21.37 -1.83
C ASN A 497 -20.55 -21.02 -2.27
N GLY A 498 -19.55 -21.54 -1.55
CA GLY A 498 -18.14 -21.23 -1.78
C GLY A 498 -17.63 -19.96 -1.10
N SER A 499 -18.50 -19.08 -0.59
CA SER A 499 -18.12 -17.92 0.20
C SER A 499 -17.61 -18.32 1.58
N ARG A 500 -16.46 -17.77 1.97
CA ARG A 500 -15.94 -17.82 3.35
C ARG A 500 -16.75 -16.89 4.24
N VAL A 501 -17.27 -17.41 5.36
CA VAL A 501 -17.98 -16.61 6.35
C VAL A 501 -17.25 -16.73 7.68
N PHE A 502 -16.93 -15.59 8.30
CA PHE A 502 -16.43 -15.53 9.66
C PHE A 502 -17.39 -14.72 10.52
N TYR A 503 -17.75 -15.23 11.68
CA TYR A 503 -18.59 -14.52 12.64
C TYR A 503 -18.00 -14.58 14.04
N THR A 504 -18.18 -13.50 14.78
CA THR A 504 -17.98 -13.51 16.23
C THR A 504 -19.09 -12.75 16.95
N SER A 505 -19.61 -13.32 18.04
CA SER A 505 -20.48 -12.63 18.97
C SER A 505 -19.71 -11.66 19.87
N LEU A 506 -18.42 -11.42 19.65
CA LEU A 506 -17.69 -10.30 20.27
C LEU A 506 -17.84 -9.03 19.41
N GLY A 507 -17.39 -7.90 19.95
CA GLY A 507 -17.40 -6.60 19.25
C GLY A 507 -18.29 -5.56 19.91
N SER A 508 -18.51 -5.65 21.23
CA SER A 508 -18.94 -4.47 21.99
C SER A 508 -17.84 -3.41 22.01
N LYS A 509 -18.17 -2.19 22.41
CA LYS A 509 -17.21 -1.09 22.52
C LYS A 509 -15.99 -1.47 23.36
N GLU A 510 -16.18 -2.20 24.45
CA GLU A 510 -15.13 -2.64 25.37
C GLU A 510 -14.26 -3.74 24.76
N ASP A 511 -14.82 -4.62 23.92
CA ASP A 511 -14.07 -5.70 23.27
C ASP A 511 -12.96 -5.12 22.36
N PHE A 512 -13.15 -3.95 21.75
CA PHE A 512 -12.11 -3.27 20.94
C PHE A 512 -10.88 -2.82 21.75
N ASN A 513 -10.95 -2.79 23.09
CA ASN A 513 -9.80 -2.57 23.95
C ASN A 513 -8.97 -3.84 24.15
N LEU A 514 -9.53 -5.02 23.86
CA LEU A 514 -8.85 -6.30 24.00
C LEU A 514 -7.94 -6.54 22.78
N SER A 515 -6.65 -6.72 23.04
CA SER A 515 -5.66 -7.08 22.02
C SER A 515 -6.06 -8.37 21.29
N VAL A 516 -6.54 -9.38 22.03
CA VAL A 516 -7.02 -10.66 21.49
C VAL A 516 -8.19 -10.49 20.52
N PHE A 517 -9.15 -9.60 20.80
CA PHE A 517 -10.27 -9.35 19.90
C PHE A 517 -9.83 -8.61 18.64
N LYS A 518 -8.99 -7.56 18.76
CA LYS A 518 -8.42 -6.87 17.59
C LYS A 518 -7.66 -7.84 16.68
N ARG A 519 -6.88 -8.75 17.28
CA ARG A 519 -6.15 -9.80 16.56
C ARG A 519 -7.08 -10.78 15.87
N LEU A 520 -8.09 -11.29 16.58
CA LEU A 520 -9.11 -12.19 16.03
C LEU A 520 -9.83 -11.56 14.84
N LEU A 521 -10.26 -10.30 14.98
CA LEU A 521 -11.00 -9.61 13.94
C LEU A 521 -10.14 -9.34 12.71
N LEU A 522 -8.88 -8.93 12.90
CA LEU A 522 -7.92 -8.75 11.80
C LEU A 522 -7.73 -10.08 11.05
N ASN A 523 -7.41 -11.14 11.78
CA ASN A 523 -7.18 -12.46 11.19
C ASN A 523 -8.42 -12.99 10.48
N GLY A 524 -9.61 -12.78 11.06
CA GLY A 524 -10.89 -13.16 10.47
C GLY A 524 -11.19 -12.43 9.16
N VAL A 525 -10.88 -11.13 9.10
CA VAL A 525 -10.98 -10.34 7.86
C VAL A 525 -10.00 -10.87 6.80
N LEU A 526 -8.71 -10.99 7.13
CA LEU A 526 -7.68 -11.44 6.18
C LEU A 526 -7.97 -12.86 5.68
N TRP A 527 -8.34 -13.79 6.57
CA TRP A 527 -8.75 -15.14 6.20
C TRP A 527 -9.93 -15.14 5.23
N ALA A 528 -10.91 -14.26 5.44
CA ALA A 528 -12.10 -14.22 4.63
C ALA A 528 -11.81 -13.77 3.19
N ILE A 529 -10.91 -12.80 2.99
CA ILE A 529 -10.43 -12.35 1.67
C ILE A 529 -9.22 -13.13 1.12
N ASP A 530 -8.82 -14.21 1.79
CA ASP A 530 -7.67 -15.04 1.40
C ASP A 530 -6.32 -14.31 1.37
N GLU A 531 -6.17 -13.30 2.22
CA GLU A 531 -4.90 -12.61 2.43
C GLU A 531 -4.05 -13.32 3.50
N PRO A 532 -2.71 -13.29 3.40
CA PRO A 532 -1.82 -13.87 4.39
C PRO A 532 -2.09 -13.34 5.80
N ILE A 533 -2.23 -14.25 6.77
CA ILE A 533 -2.36 -13.88 8.18
C ILE A 533 -0.96 -13.65 8.74
N PRO A 534 -0.67 -12.47 9.34
CA PRO A 534 0.63 -12.21 9.94
C PRO A 534 0.99 -13.25 10.99
N PRO A 535 2.28 -13.53 11.26
CA PRO A 535 2.68 -14.45 12.32
C PRO A 535 2.27 -13.92 13.71
N ALA A 536 2.51 -14.72 14.75
CA ALA A 536 2.27 -14.39 16.16
C ALA A 536 3.24 -13.33 16.70
N ASP A 537 3.37 -12.22 15.97
CA ASP A 537 4.19 -11.07 16.32
C ASP A 537 3.35 -10.04 17.08
N PRO A 538 3.72 -9.69 18.33
CA PRO A 538 2.95 -8.75 19.14
C PRO A 538 2.83 -7.36 18.52
N ARG A 539 3.76 -6.97 17.62
CA ARG A 539 3.75 -5.67 16.94
C ARG A 539 2.51 -5.47 16.07
N VAL A 540 1.92 -6.56 15.55
CA VAL A 540 0.81 -6.51 14.58
C VAL A 540 -0.42 -5.75 15.11
N ILE A 541 -0.68 -5.84 16.41
CA ILE A 541 -1.82 -5.18 17.08
C ILE A 541 -1.39 -4.06 18.04
N ALA A 542 -0.08 -3.88 18.22
CA ALA A 542 0.51 -2.88 19.10
C ALA A 542 0.64 -1.49 18.44
N HIS A 543 0.48 -1.40 17.11
CA HIS A 543 0.47 -0.13 16.39
C HIS A 543 -0.64 0.80 16.93
N ASN A 544 -0.22 1.70 17.82
CA ASN A 544 -0.89 2.92 18.23
C ASN A 544 -0.11 4.10 17.65
#